data_AF-A0A2I0VTP4-F1
#
_entry.id   AF-A0A2I0VTP4-F1
#
_cell.length_a   1.000
_cell.length_b   1.000
_cell.length_c   1.000
_cell.angle_alpha   90.00
_cell.angle_beta   90.00
_cell.angle_gamma   90.00
#
_symmetry.space_group_name_H-M   'P 1'
#
loop_
_entity.id
_entity.type
_entity.pdbx_description
1 polymer ?
#
loop_
_entity_poly.entity_id
_entity_poly.type
_entity_poly.pdbx_seq_one_letter_code
_entity_poly.pdbx_strand_id
1 'polypeptide(L)'
;MANVTKGSSGPVTLFVEILNKYLYFFEKGNPHITSSAINGLIELIMTEMQSDSSISVPSADAFFSSTLRYIQYQKQKGGSIGEKFELIKV
;
A
#
# COMPACT_ATOMS: atom_id res chain seq x y z
N MET A 1 10.11 -15.00 7.94
CA MET A 1 9.06 -14.48 8.85
C MET A 1 9.46 -13.08 9.27
N ALA A 2 8.65 -12.06 8.96
CA ALA A 2 8.88 -10.73 9.51
C ALA A 2 8.44 -10.76 10.98
N ASN A 3 9.41 -10.77 11.91
CA ASN A 3 9.12 -10.67 13.34
C ASN A 3 9.01 -9.19 13.70
N VAL A 4 7.79 -8.74 13.94
CA VAL A 4 7.46 -7.34 14.24
C VAL A 4 7.82 -7.08 15.70
N THR A 5 8.93 -6.38 15.94
CA THR A 5 9.19 -5.81 17.26
C THR A 5 8.30 -4.59 17.45
N LYS A 6 7.74 -4.44 18.65
CA LYS A 6 6.81 -3.39 19.06
C LYS A 6 7.44 -1.99 18.98
N GLY A 7 7.53 -1.43 17.78
CA GLY A 7 7.43 0.02 17.59
C GLY A 7 5.97 0.40 17.74
N SER A 8 5.66 1.49 18.44
CA SER A 8 4.33 1.94 18.87
C SER A 8 3.28 2.21 17.76
N SER A 9 3.49 1.77 16.52
CA SER A 9 2.55 1.92 15.42
C SER A 9 1.82 0.59 15.18
N GLY A 10 0.49 0.62 15.21
CA GLY A 10 -0.34 -0.59 15.08
C GLY A 10 -0.13 -1.36 13.76
N PRO A 11 -0.73 -2.56 13.63
CA PRO A 11 -0.59 -3.43 12.46
C PRO A 11 -0.81 -2.72 11.12
N VAL A 12 -1.75 -1.77 11.07
CA VAL A 12 -2.08 -0.97 9.89
C VAL A 12 -0.90 -0.15 9.38
N THR A 13 -0.16 0.55 10.26
CA THR A 13 0.98 1.39 9.82
C THR A 13 2.05 0.53 9.15
N LEU A 14 2.33 -0.65 9.71
CA LEU A 14 3.30 -1.59 9.13
C LEU A 14 2.85 -2.06 7.74
N PHE A 15 1.55 -2.36 7.56
CA PHE A 15 1.04 -2.76 6.25
C PHE A 15 1.17 -1.64 5.21
N VAL A 16 0.94 -0.38 5.60
CA VAL A 16 1.15 0.77 4.72
C VAL A 16 2.63 0.93 4.33
N GLU A 17 3.56 0.73 5.27
CA GLU A 17 5.01 0.74 4.97
C GLU A 17 5.41 -0.38 4.01
N ILE A 18 4.87 -1.59 4.22
CA ILE A 18 5.09 -2.74 3.32
C ILE A 18 4.53 -2.42 1.92
N LEU A 19 3.33 -1.85 1.83
CA LEU A 19 2.73 -1.43 0.57
C LEU A 19 3.63 -0.44 -0.18
N ASN A 20 4.15 0.59 0.50
CA ASN A 20 5.08 1.54 -0.11
C ASN A 20 6.36 0.86 -0.63
N LYS A 21 6.89 -0.13 0.10
CA LYS A 21 8.05 -0.92 -0.36
C LYS A 21 7.72 -1.79 -1.57
N TYR A 22 6.52 -2.35 -1.64
CA TYR A 22 6.04 -3.11 -2.79
C TYR A 22 5.91 -2.21 -4.02
N LEU A 23 5.32 -1.02 -3.89
CA LEU A 23 5.22 -0.05 -4.99
C LEU A 23 6.60 0.31 -5.53
N TYR A 24 7.58 0.58 -4.66
CA TYR A 24 8.95 0.84 -5.08
C TYR A 24 9.54 -0.30 -5.94
N PHE A 25 9.43 -1.55 -5.47
CA PHE A 25 9.96 -2.70 -6.22
C PHE A 25 9.16 -3.02 -7.49
N PHE A 26 7.86 -2.76 -7.49
CA PHE A 26 6.99 -2.87 -8.65
C PHE A 26 7.41 -1.90 -9.76
N GLU A 27 7.71 -0.65 -9.40
CA GLU A 27 8.25 0.37 -10.31
C GLU A 27 9.61 -0.03 -10.88
N LYS A 28 10.47 -0.62 -10.05
CA LYS A 28 11.77 -1.15 -10.49
C LYS A 28 11.67 -2.42 -11.35
N GLY A 29 10.46 -2.95 -11.57
CA GLY A 29 10.25 -4.10 -12.45
C GLY A 29 10.63 -5.43 -11.81
N ASN A 30 10.61 -5.55 -10.48
CA ASN A 30 10.82 -6.82 -9.81
C ASN A 30 9.68 -7.80 -10.16
N PRO A 31 9.96 -8.93 -10.84
CA PRO A 31 8.92 -9.86 -11.31
C PRO A 31 8.18 -10.58 -10.19
N HIS A 32 8.74 -10.62 -8.98
CA HIS A 32 8.08 -11.22 -7.82
C HIS A 32 7.02 -10.30 -7.20
N ILE A 33 7.01 -9.01 -7.56
CA ILE A 33 6.00 -8.05 -7.09
C ILE A 33 4.97 -7.87 -8.20
N THR A 34 3.76 -8.35 -7.94
CA THR A 34 2.66 -8.33 -8.91
C THR A 34 1.60 -7.31 -8.50
N SER A 35 0.84 -6.80 -9.48
CA SER A 35 -0.32 -5.94 -9.21
C SER A 35 -1.35 -6.64 -8.32
N SER A 36 -1.52 -7.97 -8.44
CA SER A 36 -2.38 -8.77 -7.58
C SER A 36 -1.93 -8.76 -6.12
N ALA A 37 -0.62 -8.84 -5.85
CA ALA A 37 -0.10 -8.78 -4.49
C ALA A 37 -0.31 -7.38 -3.88
N ILE A 38 -0.14 -6.33 -4.68
CA ILE A 38 -0.42 -4.94 -4.27
C ILE A 38 -1.90 -4.76 -3.96
N ASN A 39 -2.81 -5.24 -4.82
CA ASN A 39 -4.25 -5.16 -4.58
C ASN A 39 -4.65 -5.89 -3.29
N GLY A 40 -4.12 -7.10 -3.06
CA GLY A 40 -4.37 -7.84 -1.83
C GLY A 40 -3.88 -7.12 -0.57
N LEU A 41 -2.74 -6.42 -0.64
CA LEU A 41 -2.26 -5.58 0.47
C LEU A 41 -3.17 -4.37 0.72
N ILE A 42 -3.67 -3.73 -0.33
CA ILE A 42 -4.61 -2.60 -0.23
C ILE A 42 -5.92 -3.06 0.44
N GLU A 43 -6.48 -4.18 0.00
CA GLU A 43 -7.70 -4.76 0.59
C GLU A 43 -7.49 -5.15 2.06
N LEU A 44 -6.34 -5.73 2.39
CA LEU A 44 -5.98 -6.06 3.77
C LEU A 44 -5.93 -4.79 4.64
N ILE A 45 -5.25 -3.73 4.18
CA ILE A 45 -5.17 -2.46 4.91
C ILE A 45 -6.57 -1.88 5.15
N MET A 46 -7.42 -1.85 4.12
CA MET A 46 -8.79 -1.36 4.24
C MET A 46 -9.60 -2.16 5.27
N THR A 47 -9.46 -3.49 5.26
CA THR A 47 -10.15 -4.40 6.19
C THR A 47 -9.71 -4.17 7.64
N GLU A 48 -8.41 -4.02 7.87
CA GLU A 48 -7.84 -3.76 9.19
C GLU A 48 -8.23 -2.37 9.72
N MET A 49 -8.24 -1.35 8.85
CA MET A 49 -8.69 -0.01 9.21
C MET A 49 -10.17 0.05 9.62
N GLN A 50 -11.02 -0.78 9.02
CA GLN A 50 -12.44 -0.88 9.39
C GLN A 50 -12.65 -1.70 10.67
N SER A 51 -11.87 -2.77 10.85
CA SER A 51 -11.99 -3.68 11.99
C SER A 51 -11.53 -3.03 13.30
N ASP A 52 -10.51 -2.17 13.25
CA ASP A 52 -9.95 -1.46 14.41
C ASP A 52 -10.66 -0.11 14.70
N SER A 53 -12.00 -0.11 14.59
CA SER A 53 -12.87 1.07 14.79
C SER A 53 -12.72 1.74 16.17
N SER A 54 -12.06 1.09 17.14
CA SER A 54 -11.75 1.64 18.47
C SER A 54 -10.42 2.40 18.56
N ILE A 55 -9.51 2.24 17.59
CA ILE A 55 -8.19 2.89 17.57
C ILE A 55 -7.90 3.38 16.14
N SER A 56 -8.70 4.33 15.66
CA SER A 56 -8.31 5.09 14.47
C SER A 56 -7.01 5.81 14.78
N VAL A 57 -5.89 5.36 14.21
CA VAL A 57 -4.61 6.04 14.26
C VAL A 57 -4.62 7.08 13.13
N PRO A 58 -4.83 8.39 13.40
CA PRO A 58 -5.06 9.38 12.36
C PRO A 58 -3.89 9.49 11.37
N SER A 59 -2.68 9.17 11.85
CA SER A 59 -1.48 9.12 11.02
C SER A 59 -1.54 8.00 9.98
N ALA A 60 -2.03 6.80 10.34
CA ALA A 60 -2.09 5.66 9.41
C ALA A 60 -3.05 5.93 8.24
N ASP A 61 -4.18 6.59 8.53
CA ASP A 61 -5.15 7.01 7.51
C ASP A 61 -4.55 8.04 6.52
N ALA A 62 -3.85 9.05 7.06
CA ALA A 62 -3.18 10.05 6.23
C ALA A 62 -2.07 9.44 5.35
N PHE A 63 -1.29 8.50 5.89
CA PHE A 63 -0.27 7.80 5.11
C PHE A 63 -0.89 6.92 4.01
N PHE A 64 -1.92 6.15 4.34
CA PHE A 64 -2.58 5.29 3.36
C PHE A 64 -3.26 6.10 2.24
N SER A 65 -3.98 7.16 2.60
CA SER A 65 -4.58 8.09 1.64
C SER A 65 -3.53 8.72 0.70
N SER A 66 -2.36 9.07 1.24
CA SER A 66 -1.23 9.58 0.45
C SER A 66 -0.69 8.52 -0.51
N THR A 67 -0.58 7.27 -0.07
CA THR A 67 -0.18 6.13 -0.91
C THR A 67 -1.19 5.86 -2.03
N LEU A 68 -2.50 5.90 -1.75
CA LEU A 68 -3.55 5.75 -2.79
C LEU A 68 -3.47 6.88 -3.83
N ARG A 69 -3.29 8.12 -3.38
CA ARG A 69 -3.08 9.27 -4.27
C ARG A 69 -1.84 9.12 -5.13
N TYR A 70 -0.76 8.57 -4.58
CA TYR A 70 0.45 8.27 -5.34
C TYR A 70 0.18 7.25 -6.45
N ILE A 71 -0.56 6.17 -6.18
CA ILE A 71 -0.94 5.18 -7.19
C ILE A 71 -1.74 5.85 -8.32
N GLN A 72 -2.73 6.68 -7.97
CA GLN A 72 -3.52 7.44 -8.96
C GLN A 72 -2.66 8.41 -9.77
N TYR A 73 -1.69 9.07 -9.14
CA TYR A 73 -0.76 9.95 -9.84
C TYR A 73 0.12 9.17 -10.84
N GLN A 74 0.61 7.99 -10.47
CA GLN A 74 1.39 7.15 -11.38
C GLN A 74 0.56 6.66 -12.59
N LYS A 75 -0.72 6.34 -12.40
CA LYS A 75 -1.65 6.03 -13.50
C LYS A 75 -1.74 7.17 -14.52
N GLN A 76 -1.93 8.40 -14.02
CA GLN A 76 -2.09 9.59 -14.87
C GLN A 76 -0.79 10.03 -15.57
N LYS A 77 0.36 9.66 -15.01
CA LYS A 77 1.67 10.00 -15.58
C LYS A 77 1.90 9.40 -16.97
N GLY A 78 1.19 8.33 -17.32
CA GLY A 78 1.28 7.66 -18.63
C GLY A 78 2.62 6.96 -18.86
N GLY A 79 2.84 6.54 -20.10
CA GLY A 79 4.01 5.71 -20.49
C GLY A 79 3.98 4.32 -19.85
N SER A 80 5.09 3.60 -19.96
CA SER A 80 5.19 2.21 -19.48
C SER A 80 4.95 2.06 -17.97
N ILE A 81 5.21 3.10 -17.18
CA ILE A 81 4.93 3.09 -15.74
C ILE A 81 3.43 3.25 -15.48
N GLY A 82 2.75 4.17 -16.18
CA GLY A 82 1.30 4.34 -16.05
C GLY A 82 0.53 3.08 -16.43
N GLU A 83 0.90 2.45 -17.56
CA GLU A 83 0.29 1.19 -18.02
C GLU A 83 0.43 0.06 -16.98
N LYS A 84 1.56 -0.01 -16.27
CA LYS A 84 1.73 -0.99 -15.19
C LYS A 84 0.83 -0.69 -14.00
N PHE A 85 0.65 0.58 -13.66
CA PHE A 85 -0.18 1.02 -12.53
C PHE A 85 -1.69 0.94 -12.83
N GLU A 86 -2.11 0.94 -14.10
CA GLU A 86 -3.51 0.68 -14.50
C GLU A 86 -4.02 -0.69 -13.99
N LEU A 87 -3.13 -1.66 -13.82
CA LEU A 87 -3.45 -3.00 -13.29
C LEU A 87 -3.74 -3.01 -11.77
N ILE A 88 -3.43 -1.92 -11.06
CA ILE A 88 -3.70 -1.76 -9.63
C ILE A 88 -5.10 -1.15 -9.47
N LYS A 89 -5.96 -1.81 -8.70
CA LYS A 89 -7.33 -1.39 -8.42
C LYS A 89 -7.33 -0.55 -7.15
N VAL A 90 -7.62 0.74 -7.30
CA VAL A 90 -7.70 1.75 -6.23
C VAL A 90 -8.81 2.73 -6.51
#